data_AF-A0A969E569-F1
#
_entry.id   AF-A0A969E569-F1
#
_cell.length_a   1.000
_cell.length_b   1.000
_cell.length_c   1.000
_cell.angle_alpha   90.00
_cell.angle_beta   90.00
_cell.angle_gamma   90.00
#
_symmetry.space_group_name_H-M   'P 1'
#
loop_
_entity.id
_entity.type
_entity.pdbx_description
1 polymer ?
#
loop_
_entity_poly.entity_id
_entity_poly.type
_entity_poly.pdbx_seq_one_letter_code
_entity_poly.pdbx_strand_id
1 'polypeptide(L)'
;MEFLSEDSIKRATLAFLKTYYKFRPRNGETVVSEDRMHSSGIIVDGYLEFPNENGSPFVATFESTSSFSSSEVRFSLQRQQLLWDSLAVSSILTLTVMLTLWFEELWSVTQMGWVFTFMAITTLMTIFVIIFHFLCRKAGRYRYIYAIEQFKQYHADEQWIAVGYDVFRIAATKILPN
;
A
#
# COMPACT_ATOMS: atom_id res chain seq x y z
N MET A 1 13.86 19.85 -18.62
CA MET A 1 12.48 19.60 -18.16
C MET A 1 12.47 19.92 -16.68
N GLU A 2 11.60 20.83 -16.25
CA GLU A 2 11.54 21.28 -14.86
C GLU A 2 10.63 20.33 -14.08
N PHE A 3 11.22 19.58 -13.13
CA PHE A 3 10.46 18.73 -12.22
C PHE A 3 9.81 19.61 -11.16
N LEU A 4 8.57 19.29 -10.78
CA LEU A 4 7.92 20.01 -9.69
C LEU A 4 8.58 19.61 -8.38
N SER A 5 9.08 20.60 -7.63
CA SER A 5 9.56 20.37 -6.27
C SER A 5 8.38 20.10 -5.34
N GLU A 6 8.62 19.27 -4.32
CA GLU A 6 7.63 18.94 -3.30
C GLU A 6 7.08 20.21 -2.61
N ASP A 7 7.95 21.14 -2.23
CA ASP A 7 7.55 22.44 -1.65
C ASP A 7 6.62 23.26 -2.56
N SER A 8 6.76 23.13 -3.88
CA SER A 8 5.88 23.82 -4.82
C SER A 8 4.49 23.18 -4.84
N ILE A 9 4.44 21.84 -4.73
CA ILE A 9 3.20 21.07 -4.59
C ILE A 9 2.54 21.35 -3.24
N LYS A 10 3.29 21.38 -2.13
CA LYS A 10 2.79 21.73 -0.78
C LYS A 10 2.12 23.10 -0.79
N ARG A 11 2.81 24.13 -1.29
CA ARG A 11 2.27 25.51 -1.36
C ARG A 11 1.02 25.60 -2.24
N ALA A 12 1.02 24.96 -3.40
CA ALA A 12 -0.14 24.94 -4.30
C ALA A 12 -1.35 24.24 -3.64
N THR A 13 -1.09 23.12 -2.96
CA THR A 13 -2.12 22.35 -2.23
C THR A 13 -2.72 23.17 -1.11
N LEU A 14 -1.91 23.83 -0.29
CA LEU A 14 -2.42 24.70 0.77
C LEU A 14 -3.26 25.87 0.24
N ALA A 15 -2.83 26.50 -0.85
CA ALA A 15 -3.62 27.54 -1.51
C ALA A 15 -4.98 27.01 -2.01
N PHE A 16 -4.98 25.79 -2.56
CA PHE A 16 -6.20 25.09 -2.96
C PHE A 16 -7.09 24.80 -1.75
N LEU A 17 -6.59 24.19 -0.67
CA LEU A 17 -7.38 23.83 0.51
C LEU A 17 -7.99 25.07 1.17
N LYS A 18 -7.23 26.17 1.30
CA LYS A 18 -7.74 27.46 1.79
C LYS A 18 -8.93 27.95 0.98
N THR A 19 -8.87 27.80 -0.35
CA THR A 19 -9.92 28.22 -1.26
C THR A 19 -11.12 27.27 -1.23
N TYR A 20 -10.86 25.96 -1.23
CA TYR A 20 -11.86 24.90 -1.21
C TYR A 20 -12.71 24.97 0.06
N TYR A 21 -12.08 25.17 1.22
CA TYR A 21 -12.79 25.30 2.49
C TYR A 21 -13.16 26.73 2.85
N LYS A 22 -13.02 27.71 1.95
CA LYS A 22 -13.29 29.13 2.24
C LYS A 22 -14.69 29.36 2.80
N PHE A 23 -15.69 28.63 2.31
CA PHE A 23 -17.08 28.79 2.70
C PHE A 23 -17.58 27.72 3.68
N ARG A 24 -16.71 26.86 4.21
CA ARG A 24 -17.13 25.92 5.25
C ARG A 24 -17.47 26.71 6.52
N PRO A 25 -18.61 26.43 7.16
CA PRO A 25 -18.97 27.10 8.42
C PRO A 25 -17.91 26.86 9.50
N ARG A 26 -17.48 27.93 10.17
CA ARG A 26 -16.42 27.88 11.19
C ARG A 26 -16.61 28.98 12.25
N ASN A 27 -16.21 28.68 13.48
CA ASN A 27 -16.28 29.60 14.62
C ASN A 27 -14.88 29.89 15.17
N GLY A 28 -14.04 30.56 14.40
CA GLY A 28 -12.70 30.96 14.85
C GLY A 28 -11.64 31.07 13.75
N GLU A 29 -10.40 31.21 14.20
CA GLU A 29 -9.24 31.34 13.30
C GLU A 29 -8.89 30.01 12.62
N THR A 30 -8.32 30.12 11.42
CA THR A 30 -7.82 28.96 10.67
C THR A 30 -6.33 28.84 10.90
N VAL A 31 -5.93 27.72 11.46
CA VAL A 31 -4.52 27.34 11.61
C VAL A 31 -4.10 26.61 10.35
N VAL A 32 -3.04 27.11 9.72
CA VAL A 32 -2.40 26.43 8.60
C VAL A 32 -0.94 26.23 8.97
N SER A 33 -0.46 25.00 8.84
CA SER A 33 0.94 24.69 9.05
C SER A 33 1.46 23.74 7.99
N GLU A 34 2.67 24.02 7.57
CA GLU A 34 3.56 23.12 6.85
C GLU A 34 4.46 22.43 7.91
N ASP A 35 4.79 21.16 7.69
CA ASP A 35 5.82 20.40 8.42
C ASP A 35 5.83 20.56 9.97
N ARG A 36 4.67 20.41 10.63
CA ARG A 36 4.61 20.29 12.09
C ARG A 36 4.13 18.91 12.51
N MET A 37 4.77 18.36 13.55
CA MET A 37 4.14 17.33 14.37
C MET A 37 2.82 17.90 14.86
N HIS A 38 1.71 17.29 14.44
CA HIS A 38 0.43 17.54 15.09
C HIS A 38 0.57 17.14 16.58
N SER A 39 -0.28 17.68 17.45
CA SER A 39 -0.26 17.38 18.90
C SER A 39 -0.42 15.88 19.21
N SER A 40 -0.83 15.07 18.23
CA SER A 40 -0.86 13.60 18.26
C SER A 40 0.48 12.90 18.02
N GLY A 41 1.57 13.63 17.74
CA GLY A 41 2.93 13.08 17.54
C GLY A 41 3.22 12.56 16.13
N ILE A 42 2.37 12.84 15.15
CA ILE A 42 2.50 12.36 13.76
C ILE A 42 2.93 13.51 12.83
N ILE A 43 3.87 13.22 11.94
CA ILE A 43 4.44 14.15 10.94
C ILE A 43 3.61 14.02 9.66
N VAL A 44 3.01 15.13 9.22
CA VAL A 44 2.33 15.26 7.91
C VAL A 44 2.96 16.43 7.16
N ASP A 45 2.89 16.40 5.83
CA ASP A 45 3.40 17.49 4.98
C ASP A 45 2.72 18.83 5.27
N GLY A 46 1.43 18.79 5.56
CA GLY A 46 0.73 19.94 6.07
C GLY A 46 -0.73 19.67 6.42
N TYR A 47 -1.30 20.63 7.13
CA TYR A 47 -2.69 20.55 7.57
C TYR A 47 -3.34 21.93 7.63
N LEU A 48 -4.67 21.91 7.55
CA LEU A 48 -5.55 23.04 7.71
C LEU A 48 -6.57 22.67 8.79
N GLU A 49 -6.58 23.45 9.86
CA GLU A 49 -7.43 23.23 11.03
C GLU A 49 -8.25 24.48 11.32
N PHE A 50 -9.54 24.30 11.60
CA PHE A 50 -10.40 25.36 12.11
C PHE A 50 -11.54 24.80 12.97
N PRO A 51 -12.02 25.54 13.97
CA PRO A 51 -13.16 25.11 14.78
C PRO A 51 -14.46 25.13 13.96
N ASN A 52 -15.18 24.01 13.97
CA ASN A 52 -16.54 23.92 13.43
C ASN A 52 -17.54 24.71 14.28
N GLU A 53 -18.78 24.83 13.80
CA GLU A 53 -19.88 25.48 14.54
C GLU A 53 -20.09 24.89 15.95
N ASN A 54 -19.87 23.58 16.09
CA ASN A 54 -19.99 22.85 17.35
C ASN A 54 -18.79 23.00 18.29
N GLY A 55 -17.77 23.78 17.91
CA GLY A 55 -16.54 23.97 18.67
C GLY A 55 -15.53 22.82 18.57
N SER A 56 -15.86 21.72 17.88
CA SER A 56 -14.90 20.65 17.59
C SER A 56 -13.91 21.10 16.50
N PRO A 57 -12.62 20.74 16.58
CA PRO A 57 -11.68 21.04 15.51
C PRO A 57 -12.04 20.23 14.27
N PHE A 58 -12.18 20.90 13.13
CA PHE A 58 -12.15 20.25 11.83
C PHE A 58 -10.71 20.24 11.35
N VAL A 59 -10.23 19.08 10.92
CA VAL A 59 -8.87 18.94 10.42
C VAL A 59 -8.86 18.31 9.03
N ALA A 60 -8.29 19.05 8.09
CA ALA A 60 -7.96 18.58 6.75
C ALA A 60 -6.44 18.44 6.61
N THR A 61 -5.96 17.25 6.26
CA THR A 61 -4.55 17.00 5.98
C THR A 61 -4.30 16.72 4.52
N PHE A 62 -3.05 16.90 4.09
CA PHE A 62 -2.61 16.45 2.79
C PHE A 62 -1.23 15.81 2.87
N GLU A 63 -1.01 14.83 1.99
CA GLU A 63 0.32 14.33 1.65
C GLU A 63 0.64 14.79 0.23
N SER A 64 1.86 15.26 0.01
CA SER A 64 2.35 15.75 -1.27
C SER A 64 3.37 14.78 -1.85
N THR A 65 3.15 14.36 -3.09
CA THR A 65 4.06 13.43 -3.77
C THR A 65 4.62 14.07 -5.04
N SER A 66 5.94 14.25 -5.04
CA SER A 66 6.71 14.73 -6.20
C SER A 66 7.14 13.58 -7.10
N SER A 67 7.70 13.90 -8.27
CA SER A 67 8.18 12.85 -9.19
C SER A 67 9.30 11.98 -8.59
N PHE A 68 10.07 12.54 -7.66
CA PHE A 68 11.12 11.84 -6.91
C PHE A 68 10.56 10.88 -5.85
N SER A 69 9.45 11.23 -5.18
CA SER A 69 8.73 10.36 -4.22
C SER A 69 7.62 9.51 -4.87
N SER A 70 7.58 9.45 -6.21
CA SER A 70 6.54 8.74 -6.98
C SER A 70 6.34 7.25 -6.62
N SER A 71 7.30 6.60 -5.94
CA SER A 71 7.14 5.25 -5.42
C SER A 71 6.07 5.12 -4.34
N GLU A 72 5.74 6.19 -3.62
CA GLU A 72 4.78 6.18 -2.49
C GLU A 72 3.33 6.04 -2.96
N VAL A 73 3.01 6.66 -4.10
CA VAL A 73 1.71 6.58 -4.78
C VAL A 73 1.61 5.44 -5.78
N ARG A 74 2.71 4.71 -6.01
CA ARG A 74 2.73 3.53 -6.89
C ARG A 74 2.37 2.28 -6.12
N PHE A 75 1.78 1.33 -6.85
CA PHE A 75 1.51 0.01 -6.29
C PHE A 75 2.81 -0.70 -5.91
N SER A 76 2.95 -1.00 -4.63
CA SER A 76 3.94 -1.91 -4.10
C SER A 76 3.29 -3.27 -3.82
N LEU A 77 4.08 -4.33 -3.93
CA LEU A 77 3.63 -5.69 -3.66
C LEU A 77 3.83 -6.01 -2.19
N GLN A 78 2.76 -6.41 -1.49
CA GLN A 78 2.87 -6.85 -0.11
C GLN A 78 3.44 -8.26 -0.04
N ARG A 79 4.77 -8.35 -0.18
CA ARG A 79 5.51 -9.62 -0.31
C ARG A 79 5.25 -10.57 0.86
N GLN A 80 5.16 -10.05 2.08
CA GLN A 80 4.95 -10.86 3.27
C GLN A 80 3.56 -11.52 3.27
N GLN A 81 2.51 -10.77 2.95
CA GLN A 81 1.16 -11.33 2.85
C GLN A 81 1.06 -12.32 1.68
N LEU A 82 1.62 -11.99 0.52
CA LEU A 82 1.65 -12.91 -0.61
C LEU A 82 2.38 -14.22 -0.26
N LEU A 83 3.49 -14.15 0.47
CA LEU A 83 4.24 -15.33 0.90
C LEU A 83 3.42 -16.20 1.86
N TRP A 84 2.76 -15.60 2.85
CA TRP A 84 1.92 -16.33 3.79
C TRP A 84 0.73 -17.01 3.11
N ASP A 85 0.03 -16.29 2.23
CA ASP A 85 -1.07 -16.87 1.45
C ASP A 85 -0.56 -17.99 0.53
N SER A 86 0.62 -17.81 -0.09
CA SER A 86 1.25 -18.85 -0.92
C SER A 86 1.57 -20.10 -0.11
N LEU A 87 2.16 -19.96 1.08
CA LEU A 87 2.49 -21.08 1.96
C LEU A 87 1.23 -21.82 2.44
N ALA A 88 0.19 -21.09 2.83
CA ALA A 88 -1.06 -21.67 3.30
C ALA A 88 -1.81 -22.44 2.20
N VAL A 89 -1.92 -21.88 1.00
CA VAL A 89 -2.58 -22.57 -0.13
C VAL A 89 -1.75 -23.78 -0.56
N SER A 90 -0.43 -23.64 -0.60
CA SER A 90 0.47 -24.73 -1.00
C SER A 90 0.45 -25.90 -0.03
N SER A 91 0.35 -25.64 1.28
CA SER A 91 0.25 -26.72 2.27
C SER A 91 -1.07 -27.49 2.14
N ILE A 92 -2.19 -26.80 1.90
CA ILE A 92 -3.50 -27.42 1.66
C ILE A 92 -3.44 -28.29 0.41
N LEU A 93 -2.95 -27.76 -0.72
CA LEU A 93 -2.85 -28.52 -1.98
C LEU A 93 -1.91 -29.72 -1.86
N THR A 94 -0.77 -29.55 -1.19
CA THR A 94 0.18 -30.64 -0.93
C THR A 94 -0.47 -31.74 -0.11
N LEU A 95 -1.19 -31.37 0.96
CA LEU A 95 -1.94 -32.32 1.79
C LEU A 95 -2.99 -33.06 0.97
N THR A 96 -3.78 -32.36 0.16
CA THR A 96 -4.80 -32.98 -0.71
C THR A 96 -4.17 -34.00 -1.66
N VAL A 97 -3.07 -33.66 -2.34
CA VAL A 97 -2.37 -34.60 -3.24
C VAL A 97 -1.85 -35.81 -2.48
N MET A 98 -1.21 -35.62 -1.33
CA MET A 98 -0.66 -36.72 -0.53
C MET A 98 -1.76 -37.64 0.00
N LEU A 99 -2.89 -37.09 0.43
CA LEU A 99 -4.05 -37.88 0.84
C LEU A 99 -4.61 -38.70 -0.31
N THR A 100 -4.78 -38.09 -1.50
CA THR A 100 -5.25 -38.83 -2.69
C THR A 100 -4.29 -39.96 -3.06
N LEU A 101 -2.98 -39.70 -3.09
CA LEU A 101 -1.98 -40.74 -3.38
C LEU A 101 -1.99 -41.88 -2.37
N TRP A 102 -2.25 -41.57 -1.10
CA TRP A 102 -2.37 -42.57 -0.05
C TRP A 102 -3.65 -43.40 -0.17
N PHE A 103 -4.80 -42.75 -0.42
CA PHE A 103 -6.10 -43.43 -0.58
C PHE A 103 -6.15 -44.36 -1.80
N GLU A 104 -5.52 -43.96 -2.90
CA GLU A 104 -5.44 -44.76 -4.13
C GLU A 104 -4.35 -45.85 -4.07
N GLU A 105 -3.71 -46.02 -2.91
CA GLU A 105 -2.60 -46.97 -2.67
C GLU A 105 -1.39 -46.78 -3.62
N LEU A 106 -1.31 -45.64 -4.31
CA LEU A 106 -0.22 -45.29 -5.23
C LEU A 106 1.07 -44.93 -4.50
N TRP A 107 0.95 -44.48 -3.24
CA TRP A 107 2.09 -44.05 -2.44
C TRP A 107 1.88 -44.37 -0.96
N SER A 108 2.89 -44.99 -0.35
CA SER A 108 2.91 -45.19 1.11
C SER A 108 4.31 -44.95 1.68
N VAL A 109 4.35 -44.45 2.91
CA VAL A 109 5.60 -44.17 3.64
C VAL A 109 6.39 -45.45 3.91
N THR A 110 5.69 -46.58 4.10
CA THR A 110 6.29 -47.89 4.36
C THR A 110 7.01 -48.45 3.14
N GLN A 111 6.50 -48.19 1.92
CA GLN A 111 7.13 -48.66 0.68
C GLN A 111 8.29 -47.76 0.24
N MET A 112 8.13 -46.43 0.33
CA MET A 112 9.10 -45.46 -0.21
C MET A 112 10.14 -44.97 0.81
N GLY A 113 9.86 -45.12 2.10
CA GLY A 113 10.67 -44.57 3.17
C GLY A 113 10.34 -43.11 3.51
N TRP A 114 10.63 -42.74 4.76
CA TRP A 114 10.27 -41.43 5.31
C TRP A 114 11.08 -40.29 4.68
N VAL A 115 12.36 -40.50 4.34
CA VAL A 115 13.23 -39.48 3.75
C VAL A 115 12.71 -39.06 2.37
N PHE A 116 12.36 -40.03 1.52
CA PHE A 116 11.84 -39.76 0.20
C PHE A 116 10.48 -39.06 0.27
N THR A 117 9.60 -39.50 1.17
CA THR A 117 8.32 -38.84 1.40
C THR A 117 8.49 -37.39 1.85
N PHE A 118 9.43 -37.11 2.77
CA PHE A 118 9.72 -35.75 3.20
C PHE A 118 10.24 -34.86 2.06
N MET A 119 11.14 -35.38 1.22
CA MET A 119 11.63 -34.68 0.03
C MET A 119 10.52 -34.43 -0.99
N ALA A 120 9.62 -35.40 -1.20
CA ALA A 120 8.48 -35.25 -2.10
C ALA A 120 7.52 -34.16 -1.63
N ILE A 121 7.17 -34.13 -0.34
CA ILE A 121 6.31 -33.11 0.27
C ILE A 121 6.93 -31.72 0.13
N THR A 122 8.20 -31.57 0.50
CA THR A 122 8.89 -30.27 0.44
C THR A 122 9.04 -29.77 -1.00
N THR A 123 9.35 -30.67 -1.94
CA THR A 123 9.41 -30.33 -3.37
C THR A 123 8.06 -29.92 -3.92
N LEU A 124 7.00 -30.68 -3.65
CA LEU A 124 5.65 -30.40 -4.12
C LEU A 124 5.12 -29.07 -3.55
N MET A 125 5.33 -28.83 -2.26
CA MET A 125 4.97 -27.58 -1.61
C MET A 125 5.72 -26.40 -2.22
N THR A 126 7.02 -26.55 -2.53
CA THR A 126 7.81 -25.50 -3.20
C THR A 126 7.27 -25.17 -4.59
N ILE A 127 6.89 -26.20 -5.37
CA ILE A 127 6.28 -26.02 -6.69
C ILE A 127 4.98 -25.22 -6.57
N PHE A 128 4.09 -25.59 -5.65
CA PHE A 128 2.83 -24.86 -5.46
C PHE A 128 3.04 -23.43 -4.97
N VAL A 129 4.03 -23.16 -4.11
CA VAL A 129 4.35 -21.80 -3.67
C VAL A 129 4.75 -20.95 -4.87
N ILE A 130 5.63 -21.48 -5.73
CA ILE A 130 6.08 -20.78 -6.94
C ILE A 130 4.89 -20.50 -7.86
N ILE A 131 4.06 -21.52 -8.15
CA ILE A 131 2.89 -21.37 -9.02
C ILE A 131 1.93 -20.30 -8.46
N PHE A 132 1.55 -20.41 -7.19
CA PHE A 132 0.62 -19.46 -6.57
C PHE A 132 1.20 -18.05 -6.56
N HIS A 133 2.48 -17.89 -6.19
CA HIS A 133 3.15 -16.60 -6.18
C HIS A 133 3.09 -15.92 -7.55
N PHE A 134 3.39 -16.64 -8.64
CA PHE A 134 3.37 -16.07 -9.98
C PHE A 134 1.97 -15.74 -10.51
N LEU A 135 0.96 -16.55 -10.17
CA LEU A 135 -0.43 -16.30 -10.55
C LEU A 135 -1.01 -15.10 -9.78
N CYS A 136 -0.78 -15.05 -8.47
CA CYS A 136 -1.41 -14.10 -7.57
C CYS A 136 -0.63 -12.79 -7.38
N ARG A 137 0.64 -12.68 -7.78
CA ARG A 137 1.43 -11.42 -7.63
C ARG A 137 0.78 -10.19 -8.28
N LYS A 138 -0.11 -10.40 -9.25
CA LYS A 138 -0.86 -9.32 -9.92
C LYS A 138 -2.24 -9.07 -9.32
N ALA A 139 -2.73 -9.90 -8.39
CA ALA A 139 -4.06 -9.73 -7.82
C ALA A 139 -4.14 -8.44 -6.99
N GLY A 140 -5.29 -7.74 -7.07
CA GLY A 140 -5.49 -6.45 -6.39
C GLY A 140 -5.28 -6.52 -4.88
N ARG A 141 -5.59 -7.67 -4.26
CA ARG A 141 -5.42 -7.93 -2.82
C ARG A 141 -3.99 -7.69 -2.30
N TYR A 142 -2.97 -7.94 -3.12
CA TYR A 142 -1.56 -7.79 -2.70
C TYR A 142 -0.94 -6.47 -3.12
N ARG A 143 -1.73 -5.58 -3.74
CA ARG A 143 -1.28 -4.26 -4.14
C ARG A 143 -1.64 -3.30 -3.02
N TYR A 144 -0.64 -2.59 -2.51
CA TYR A 144 -0.85 -1.50 -1.57
C TYR A 144 -0.14 -0.24 -2.08
N ILE A 145 -0.65 0.91 -1.66
CA ILE A 145 -0.08 2.22 -1.94
C ILE A 145 0.40 2.75 -0.59
N TYR A 146 1.69 3.05 -0.49
CA TYR A 146 2.32 3.41 0.78
C TYR A 146 1.71 4.68 1.39
N ALA A 147 1.42 5.69 0.57
CA ALA A 147 0.74 6.91 1.01
C ALA A 147 -0.60 6.62 1.71
N ILE A 148 -1.34 5.58 1.27
CA ILE A 148 -2.61 5.20 1.90
C ILE A 148 -2.40 4.62 3.31
N GLU A 149 -1.30 3.92 3.57
CA GLU A 149 -1.00 3.40 4.90
C GLU A 149 -0.63 4.51 5.89
N GLN A 150 0.07 5.56 5.43
CA GLN A 150 0.34 6.74 6.23
C GLN A 150 -0.97 7.45 6.63
N PHE A 151 -1.93 7.60 5.70
CA PHE A 151 -3.22 8.20 6.02
C PHE A 151 -4.02 7.44 7.08
N LYS A 152 -3.93 6.11 7.14
CA LYS A 152 -4.63 5.31 8.15
C LYS A 152 -4.16 5.58 9.58
N GLN A 153 -2.95 6.11 9.75
CA GLN A 153 -2.42 6.45 11.07
C GLN A 153 -2.95 7.81 11.56
N TYR A 154 -3.55 8.60 10.67
CA TYR A 154 -4.05 9.94 10.97
C TYR A 154 -5.58 9.96 10.95
N HIS A 155 -6.20 10.40 12.06
CA HIS A 155 -7.63 10.69 12.09
C HIS A 155 -7.87 12.15 11.72
N ALA A 156 -8.06 12.40 10.41
CA ALA A 156 -8.60 13.65 9.88
C ALA A 156 -10.11 13.55 9.70
N ASP A 157 -10.79 14.69 9.63
CA ASP A 157 -12.10 14.74 9.00
C ASP A 157 -11.98 14.56 7.47
N GLU A 158 -10.94 15.15 6.86
CA GLU A 158 -10.67 15.02 5.42
C GLU A 158 -9.18 14.84 5.11
N GLN A 159 -8.85 13.97 4.15
CA GLN A 159 -7.48 13.64 3.76
C GLN A 159 -7.30 13.80 2.25
N TRP A 160 -6.25 14.50 1.84
CA TRP A 160 -5.97 14.83 0.45
C TRP A 160 -4.63 14.24 -0.02
N ILE A 161 -4.59 13.87 -1.30
CA ILE A 161 -3.35 13.47 -1.98
C ILE A 161 -3.07 14.49 -3.07
N ALA A 162 -1.98 15.22 -2.93
CA ALA A 162 -1.52 16.15 -3.95
C ALA A 162 -0.40 15.52 -4.78
N VAL A 163 -0.69 15.27 -6.05
CA VAL A 163 0.26 14.60 -6.95
C VAL A 163 0.74 15.57 -8.02
N GLY A 164 2.05 15.71 -8.16
CA GLY A 164 2.65 16.44 -9.27
C GLY A 164 2.28 15.81 -10.62
N TYR A 165 1.98 16.63 -11.64
CA TYR A 165 1.56 16.09 -12.95
C TYR A 165 2.64 15.23 -13.63
N ASP A 166 3.91 15.42 -13.25
CA ASP A 166 5.11 14.75 -13.73
C ASP A 166 5.35 13.37 -13.09
N VAL A 167 4.66 13.04 -11.99
CA VAL A 167 4.74 11.76 -11.26
C VAL A 167 4.46 10.55 -12.17
N PHE A 168 3.50 10.71 -13.09
CA PHE A 168 3.11 9.65 -14.03
C PHE A 168 3.88 9.72 -15.36
N ARG A 169 4.54 10.84 -15.69
CA ARG A 169 5.34 10.98 -16.93
C ARG A 169 6.64 10.18 -16.90
N ILE A 170 7.30 10.10 -15.73
CA ILE A 170 8.50 9.25 -15.58
C ILE A 170 8.16 7.77 -15.80
N ALA A 171 6.95 7.33 -15.43
CA ALA A 171 6.51 5.95 -15.65
C ALA A 171 6.34 5.61 -17.14
N ALA A 172 5.81 6.55 -17.95
CA ALA A 172 5.64 6.36 -19.38
C ALA A 172 6.98 6.27 -20.14
N THR A 173 7.99 7.02 -19.70
CA THR A 173 9.30 7.07 -20.37
C THR A 173 10.11 5.77 -20.17
N LYS A 174 9.89 5.02 -19.08
CA LYS A 174 10.53 3.71 -18.86
C LYS A 174 9.96 2.57 -19.70
N ILE A 175 8.82 2.76 -20.37
CA ILE A 175 8.14 1.71 -21.16
C ILE A 175 8.55 1.75 -22.63
N LEU A 176 9.17 2.84 -23.10
CA LEU A 176 9.72 2.96 -24.44
C LEU A 176 11.25 3.03 -24.35
N PRO A 177 11.97 1.91 -24.49
CA PRO A 177 13.38 2.00 -24.83
C PRO A 177 13.48 2.59 -26.25
N ASN A 178 14.36 3.58 -26.42
CA ASN A 178 14.87 3.95 -27.74
C ASN A 178 15.52 2.74 -28.42
#